data_AF-A0AAV8A003-F1
#
_entry.id   AF-A0AAV8A003-F1
#
_cell.length_a   1.000
_cell.length_b   1.000
_cell.length_c   1.000
_cell.angle_alpha   90.00
_cell.angle_beta   90.00
_cell.angle_gamma   90.00
#
_symmetry.space_group_name_H-M   'P 1'
#
loop_
_entity.id
_entity.type
_entity.pdbx_description
1 polymer ?
#
loop_
_entity_poly.entity_id
_entity_poly.type
_entity_poly.pdbx_seq_one_letter_code
_entity_poly.pdbx_strand_id
1 'polypeptide(L)'
;MGNNTTKKRTLRKERMRNKRIERQIGDQKTDSKIEFKILIIGKLFDPPVFFFFFKHIGTALRINFLNGFFPLVIIPFNRHSSLFAIYNSLLSHSLGCGDSGKSTLVKQMKVLFQDGFSEEVLQLYKISIRKKTLIEMKTLIKQCKSLGINLSNLSSLESSNQFLNNMKTDNKQLTKANADLIQELWSDRGIKTTWKNRNEFQISENMDHFFDKVNEISKKNYRPTTEDILLFRIPTTGISETSFKAHNFNWKVIDVGGQRSERRKWIHHFDNVSTVLFVVAMNEFNKKLFEDQSMNRMHESLAVCETVLNNDFFKKTDCVLLFNKVDLFKESLRKTQFGKHFTKFKGQNNFDDVSLFIKKNFFSTIKRQKKRKVDSHFVKATDTISVEEMINSVISGIIETQSNFQI
;
A
#
# COMPACT_ATOMS: atom_id res chain seq x y z
N MET A 1 -2.28 -21.59 -45.51
CA MET A 1 -0.86 -21.18 -45.59
C MET A 1 -0.63 -19.73 -46.11
N GLY A 2 -1.62 -18.83 -46.11
CA GLY A 2 -1.51 -17.50 -46.76
C GLY A 2 -1.13 -16.27 -45.91
N ASN A 3 -1.03 -16.37 -44.57
CA ASN A 3 -0.86 -15.18 -43.70
C ASN A 3 0.60 -14.84 -43.31
N ASN A 4 1.55 -15.76 -43.47
CA ASN A 4 2.95 -15.54 -43.08
C ASN A 4 3.77 -14.81 -44.15
N THR A 5 3.37 -14.91 -45.42
CA THR A 5 3.99 -14.24 -46.57
C THR A 5 3.65 -12.76 -46.61
N THR A 6 2.43 -12.37 -46.24
CA THR A 6 1.99 -10.97 -46.21
C THR A 6 2.71 -10.19 -45.11
N LYS A 7 2.77 -10.71 -43.87
CA LYS A 7 3.48 -10.09 -42.74
C LYS A 7 4.98 -9.90 -43.00
N LYS A 8 5.64 -10.90 -43.59
CA LYS A 8 7.05 -10.81 -44.00
C LYS A 8 7.27 -9.77 -45.11
N ARG A 9 6.32 -9.63 -46.04
CA ARG A 9 6.36 -8.59 -47.08
C ARG A 9 6.18 -7.18 -46.50
N THR A 10 5.30 -6.98 -45.52
CA THR A 10 5.11 -5.67 -44.86
C THR A 10 6.35 -5.25 -44.08
N LEU A 11 6.91 -6.15 -43.25
CA LEU A 11 8.15 -5.91 -42.49
C LEU A 11 9.36 -5.63 -43.39
N ARG A 12 9.44 -6.30 -44.55
CA ARG A 12 10.51 -6.05 -45.53
C ARG A 12 10.35 -4.70 -46.23
N LYS A 13 9.12 -4.28 -46.55
CA LYS A 13 8.83 -2.95 -47.10
C LYS A 13 9.13 -1.84 -46.09
N GLU A 14 8.83 -2.05 -44.82
CA GLU A 14 9.09 -1.11 -43.73
C GLU A 14 10.60 -0.93 -43.46
N ARG A 15 11.36 -2.04 -43.42
CA ARG A 15 12.84 -1.99 -43.33
C ARG A 15 13.49 -1.30 -44.53
N MET A 16 12.97 -1.50 -45.74
CA MET A 16 13.46 -0.83 -46.95
C MET A 16 13.13 0.66 -46.95
N ARG A 17 11.95 1.05 -46.41
CA ARG A 17 11.55 2.44 -46.23
C ARG A 17 12.45 3.15 -45.21
N ASN A 18 12.74 2.50 -44.08
CA ASN A 18 13.62 3.06 -43.05
C ASN A 18 15.05 3.23 -43.55
N LYS A 19 15.61 2.25 -44.28
CA LYS A 19 16.93 2.39 -44.91
C LYS A 19 17.01 3.49 -45.97
N ARG A 20 15.92 3.76 -46.69
CA ARG A 20 15.85 4.89 -47.65
C ARG A 20 15.83 6.24 -46.94
N ILE A 21 15.10 6.34 -45.83
CA ILE A 21 15.04 7.55 -45.00
C ILE A 21 16.40 7.82 -44.37
N GLU A 22 17.08 6.80 -43.82
CA GLU A 22 18.44 6.94 -43.27
C GLU A 22 19.46 7.41 -44.32
N ARG A 23 19.39 6.89 -45.55
CA ARG A 23 20.26 7.34 -46.65
C ARG A 23 19.95 8.77 -47.10
N GLN A 24 18.68 9.14 -47.23
CA GLN A 24 18.28 10.50 -47.61
C GLN A 24 18.68 11.55 -46.56
N ILE A 25 18.76 11.16 -45.28
CA ILE A 25 19.25 12.02 -44.20
C ILE A 25 20.79 12.08 -44.20
N GLY A 26 21.47 10.99 -44.56
CA GLY A 26 22.94 10.94 -44.70
C GLY A 26 23.49 11.81 -45.84
N ASP A 27 22.72 12.03 -46.90
CA ASP A 27 23.12 12.83 -48.06
C ASP A 27 22.86 14.34 -47.88
N GLN A 28 22.12 14.77 -46.84
CA GLN A 28 21.96 16.18 -46.46
C GLN A 28 23.01 16.63 -45.42
N LYS A 29 24.29 16.41 -45.71
CA LYS A 29 25.38 17.05 -44.95
C LYS A 29 25.42 18.55 -45.30
N THR A 30 24.81 19.37 -44.45
CA THR A 30 25.23 20.76 -44.24
C THR A 30 26.09 20.80 -42.98
N ASP A 31 27.17 21.58 -43.02
CA ASP A 31 28.35 21.58 -42.14
C ASP A 31 28.14 21.95 -40.66
N SER A 32 27.17 21.34 -39.99
CA SER A 32 27.11 21.37 -38.54
C SER A 32 26.74 19.99 -38.02
N LYS A 33 27.60 19.41 -37.18
CA LYS A 33 27.33 18.15 -36.46
C LYS A 33 26.14 18.36 -35.53
N ILE A 34 24.93 18.19 -36.04
CA ILE A 34 23.74 18.06 -35.22
C ILE A 34 23.61 16.57 -34.86
N GLU A 35 23.92 16.23 -33.62
CA GLU A 35 23.59 14.91 -33.07
C GLU A 35 22.07 14.81 -32.88
N PHE A 36 21.45 13.81 -33.51
CA PHE A 36 20.03 13.49 -33.33
C PHE A 36 19.88 12.15 -32.60
N LYS A 37 18.93 12.08 -31.66
CA LYS A 37 18.38 10.81 -31.18
C LYS A 37 16.93 10.72 -31.63
N ILE A 38 16.62 9.74 -32.47
CA ILE A 38 15.24 9.43 -32.87
C ILE A 38 14.70 8.42 -31.86
N LEU A 39 13.70 8.81 -31.07
CA LEU A 39 12.94 7.89 -30.23
C LEU A 39 11.66 7.52 -30.98
N ILE A 40 11.60 6.31 -31.53
CA ILE A 40 10.41 5.81 -32.24
C ILE A 40 9.40 5.34 -31.19
N ILE A 41 8.46 6.22 -30.79
CA ILE A 41 7.30 5.83 -29.98
C ILE A 41 6.19 5.32 -30.93
N GLY A 42 6.46 4.21 -31.60
CA GLY A 42 5.64 3.71 -32.72
C GLY A 42 4.38 2.93 -32.35
N LYS A 43 3.92 2.91 -31.10
CA LYS A 43 2.79 2.03 -30.69
C LYS A 43 1.75 2.60 -29.73
N LEU A 44 1.89 3.85 -29.28
CA LEU A 44 0.98 4.43 -28.27
C LEU A 44 -0.11 5.34 -28.85
N PHE A 45 0.02 5.80 -30.10
CA PHE A 45 -0.95 6.66 -30.77
C PHE A 45 -1.19 6.19 -32.22
N ASP A 46 -2.44 6.27 -32.68
CA ASP A 46 -2.83 6.06 -34.08
C ASP A 46 -3.46 7.37 -34.61
N PRO A 47 -2.83 8.09 -35.56
CA PRO A 47 -1.59 7.73 -36.24
C PRO A 47 -0.32 7.90 -35.37
N PRO A 48 0.80 7.23 -35.70
CA PRO A 48 2.04 7.31 -34.95
C PRO A 48 2.62 8.73 -34.97
N VAL A 49 2.92 9.26 -33.78
CA VAL A 49 3.55 10.56 -33.58
C VAL A 49 5.07 10.39 -33.48
N PHE A 50 5.81 11.09 -34.34
CA PHE A 50 7.27 11.07 -34.36
C PHE A 50 7.83 12.24 -33.54
N PHE A 51 8.71 11.95 -32.58
CA PHE A 51 9.42 12.97 -31.80
C PHE A 51 10.87 13.09 -32.25
N PHE A 52 11.28 14.30 -32.61
CA PHE A 52 12.65 14.64 -32.98
C PHE A 52 13.25 15.56 -31.90
N PHE A 53 14.37 15.17 -31.32
CA PHE A 53 15.09 15.95 -30.33
C PHE A 53 16.31 16.62 -30.97
N PHE A 54 16.41 17.94 -30.85
CA PHE A 54 17.51 18.75 -31.35
C PHE A 54 18.36 19.26 -30.19
N LYS A 55 19.67 19.04 -30.24
CA LYS A 55 20.59 19.38 -29.13
C LYS A 55 20.95 20.87 -29.07
N HIS A 56 20.81 21.64 -30.16
CA HIS A 56 21.12 23.08 -30.17
C HIS A 56 20.51 23.80 -31.39
N ILE A 57 19.23 24.16 -31.39
CA ILE A 57 18.72 25.10 -32.41
C ILE A 57 17.62 25.99 -31.80
N GLY A 58 17.92 27.29 -31.66
CA GLY A 58 16.98 28.36 -31.32
C GLY A 58 16.20 28.93 -32.51
N THR A 59 16.26 28.28 -33.67
CA THR A 59 15.61 28.67 -34.92
C THR A 59 14.79 27.52 -35.50
N ALA A 60 13.52 27.77 -35.79
CA ALA A 60 12.60 26.76 -36.32
C ALA A 60 13.11 26.20 -37.67
N LEU A 61 13.52 24.93 -37.70
CA LEU A 61 13.80 24.22 -38.94
C LEU A 61 12.49 23.81 -39.61
N ARG A 62 12.19 24.41 -40.77
CA ARG A 62 11.13 23.94 -41.67
C ARG A 62 11.65 22.75 -42.46
N ILE A 63 11.25 21.54 -42.07
CA ILE A 63 11.50 20.33 -42.86
C ILE A 63 10.22 20.04 -43.66
N ASN A 64 10.28 20.28 -44.98
CA ASN A 64 9.19 19.93 -45.89
C ASN A 64 9.24 18.44 -46.22
N PHE A 65 8.31 17.66 -45.69
CA PHE A 65 8.06 16.31 -46.18
C PHE A 65 7.18 16.38 -47.44
N LEU A 66 7.69 15.89 -48.57
CA LEU A 66 6.88 15.61 -49.76
C LEU A 66 5.93 14.45 -49.42
N ASN A 67 4.64 14.77 -49.38
CA ASN A 67 3.46 13.90 -49.23
C ASN A 67 3.04 13.54 -47.80
N GLY A 68 2.20 14.42 -47.23
CA GLY A 68 1.30 14.11 -46.11
C GLY A 68 1.57 14.96 -44.86
N PHE A 69 0.59 15.80 -44.49
CA PHE A 69 0.59 16.54 -43.24
C PHE A 69 0.55 15.56 -42.04
N PHE A 70 1.66 15.40 -41.35
CA PHE A 70 1.66 14.93 -39.95
C PHE A 70 2.03 16.12 -39.06
N PRO A 71 1.29 16.40 -37.97
CA PRO A 71 1.64 17.48 -37.07
C PRO A 71 2.95 17.15 -36.36
N LEU A 72 4.02 17.90 -36.72
CA LEU A 72 5.31 17.83 -36.06
C LEU A 72 5.23 18.62 -34.75
N VAL A 73 5.24 17.95 -33.60
CA VAL A 73 5.30 18.62 -32.30
C VAL A 73 6.78 18.81 -31.94
N ILE A 74 7.30 20.02 -32.17
CA ILE A 74 8.65 20.41 -31.72
C ILE A 74 8.55 20.79 -30.24
N ILE A 75 9.18 20.02 -29.36
CA ILE A 75 9.20 20.30 -27.92
C ILE A 75 10.55 20.93 -27.56
N PRO A 76 10.58 22.18 -27.05
CA PRO A 76 11.82 22.82 -26.64
C PRO A 76 12.44 22.10 -25.43
N PHE A 77 13.77 21.94 -25.44
CA PHE A 77 14.59 21.16 -24.49
C PHE A 77 14.30 21.50 -23.01
N ASN A 78 13.89 22.72 -22.69
CA ASN A 78 13.56 23.11 -21.30
C ASN A 78 12.23 22.54 -20.75
N ARG A 79 11.40 21.86 -21.56
CA ARG A 79 10.20 21.13 -21.09
C ARG A 79 10.46 19.63 -20.82
N HIS A 80 11.73 19.22 -20.67
CA HIS A 80 12.09 17.85 -20.31
C HIS A 80 11.53 17.42 -18.94
N SER A 81 11.36 18.32 -17.96
CA SER A 81 10.95 17.95 -16.61
C SER A 81 9.53 17.38 -16.53
N SER A 82 8.57 17.94 -17.27
CA SER A 82 7.16 17.54 -17.17
C SER A 82 6.83 16.26 -17.95
N LEU A 83 7.38 16.07 -19.16
CA LEU A 83 7.18 14.84 -19.93
C LEU A 83 7.99 13.64 -19.40
N PHE A 84 9.18 13.89 -18.85
CA PHE A 84 9.97 12.86 -18.18
C PHE A 84 9.36 12.47 -16.83
N ALA A 85 8.76 13.43 -16.11
CA ALA A 85 7.97 13.15 -14.90
C ALA A 85 6.70 12.33 -15.18
N ILE A 86 6.05 12.52 -16.34
CA ILE A 86 4.90 11.70 -16.77
C ILE A 86 5.33 10.26 -17.11
N TYR A 87 6.53 10.06 -17.69
CA TYR A 87 7.01 8.72 -18.03
C TYR A 87 7.42 7.89 -16.80
N ASN A 88 7.84 8.56 -15.72
CA ASN A 88 8.24 7.94 -14.46
C ASN A 88 7.21 8.16 -13.34
N SER A 89 5.94 8.40 -13.66
CA SER A 89 4.88 8.41 -12.64
C SER A 89 4.30 7.02 -12.44
N LEU A 90 4.29 6.53 -11.20
CA LEU A 90 3.60 5.31 -10.83
C LEU A 90 2.34 5.67 -10.06
N LEU A 91 1.18 5.21 -10.51
CA LEU A 91 -0.06 5.31 -9.75
C LEU A 91 -0.38 3.95 -9.16
N SER A 92 -0.37 3.85 -7.83
CA SER A 92 -0.70 2.63 -7.13
C SER A 92 -1.95 2.77 -6.28
N HIS A 93 -2.77 1.73 -6.28
CA HIS A 93 -3.99 1.68 -5.49
C HIS A 93 -3.81 0.64 -4.38
N SER A 94 -3.84 1.08 -3.12
CA SER A 94 -3.73 0.18 -1.96
C SER A 94 -5.11 -0.36 -1.60
N LEU A 95 -5.32 -1.66 -1.85
CA LEU A 95 -6.59 -2.35 -1.62
C LEU A 95 -6.45 -3.49 -0.61
N GLY A 96 -7.58 -3.92 -0.06
CA GLY A 96 -7.65 -5.00 0.92
C GLY A 96 -8.66 -4.71 2.01
N CYS A 97 -9.00 -5.75 2.79
CA CYS A 97 -9.98 -5.65 3.87
C CYS A 97 -9.59 -4.62 4.93
N GLY A 98 -10.55 -4.27 5.80
CA GLY A 98 -10.24 -3.53 7.02
C GLY A 98 -9.08 -4.20 7.76
N ASP A 99 -8.21 -3.38 8.33
CA ASP A 99 -7.17 -3.83 9.26
C ASP A 99 -6.02 -4.63 8.65
N SER A 100 -5.99 -4.75 7.32
CA SER A 100 -4.90 -5.41 6.61
C SER A 100 -3.55 -4.68 6.72
N GLY A 101 -3.55 -3.41 7.11
CA GLY A 101 -2.36 -2.58 7.30
C GLY A 101 -1.99 -1.69 6.11
N LYS A 102 -2.92 -1.42 5.19
CA LYS A 102 -2.76 -0.47 4.07
C LYS A 102 -2.23 0.90 4.51
N SER A 103 -2.92 1.55 5.44
CA SER A 103 -2.53 2.86 5.92
C SER A 103 -1.20 2.84 6.68
N THR A 104 -0.87 1.72 7.34
CA THR A 104 0.46 1.52 7.95
C THR A 104 1.55 1.47 6.88
N LEU A 105 1.31 0.73 5.79
CA LEU A 105 2.23 0.68 4.65
C LEU A 105 2.43 2.08 4.03
N VAL A 106 1.36 2.83 3.81
CA VAL A 106 1.45 4.19 3.26
C VAL A 106 2.16 5.15 4.21
N LYS A 107 1.92 5.05 5.53
CA LYS A 107 2.69 5.79 6.54
C LYS A 107 4.18 5.44 6.47
N GLN A 108 4.53 4.17 6.33
CA GLN A 108 5.92 3.72 6.22
C GLN A 108 6.59 4.27 4.95
N MET A 109 5.85 4.33 3.83
CA MET A 109 6.33 4.99 2.61
C MET A 109 6.60 6.48 2.82
N LYS A 110 5.78 7.20 3.59
CA LYS A 110 6.06 8.60 3.95
C LYS A 110 7.34 8.74 4.78
N VAL A 111 7.55 7.84 5.73
CA VAL A 111 8.77 7.81 6.56
C VAL A 111 10.01 7.61 5.68
N LEU A 112 9.94 6.71 4.71
CA LEU A 112 11.05 6.40 3.81
C LEU A 112 11.35 7.50 2.79
N PHE A 113 10.32 8.16 2.25
CA PHE A 113 10.46 8.98 1.04
C PHE A 113 9.93 10.43 1.16
N GLN A 114 9.49 10.88 2.33
CA GLN A 114 8.98 12.25 2.56
C GLN A 114 9.48 12.89 3.85
N ASP A 115 10.69 12.54 4.32
CA ASP A 115 11.28 13.08 5.56
C ASP A 115 10.38 12.96 6.81
N GLY A 116 9.46 11.97 6.82
CA GLY A 116 8.57 11.69 7.93
C GLY A 116 7.28 12.51 7.95
N PHE A 117 6.93 13.06 9.12
CA PHE A 117 5.66 13.73 9.38
C PHE A 117 5.89 15.17 9.88
N SER A 118 5.10 16.12 9.38
CA SER A 118 5.15 17.52 9.82
C SER A 118 4.74 17.69 11.28
N GLU A 119 5.19 18.76 11.93
CA GLU A 119 4.88 19.02 13.34
C GLU A 119 3.37 19.16 13.59
N GLU A 120 2.63 19.75 12.67
CA GLU A 120 1.16 19.81 12.72
C GLU A 120 0.52 18.42 12.78
N VAL A 121 0.99 17.50 11.93
CA VAL A 121 0.52 16.11 11.92
C VAL A 121 0.90 15.41 13.22
N LEU A 122 2.11 15.64 13.74
CA LEU A 122 2.55 15.08 15.03
C LEU A 122 1.68 15.56 16.19
N GLN A 123 1.26 16.83 16.22
CA GLN A 123 0.34 17.34 17.23
C GLN A 123 -1.05 16.68 17.14
N LEU A 124 -1.56 16.46 15.93
CA LEU A 124 -2.83 15.73 15.73
C LEU A 124 -2.73 14.29 16.24
N TYR A 125 -1.61 13.59 15.96
CA TYR A 125 -1.37 12.25 16.50
C TYR A 125 -1.25 12.25 18.02
N LYS A 126 -0.54 13.23 18.61
CA LYS A 126 -0.42 13.38 20.06
C LYS A 126 -1.79 13.46 20.75
N ILE A 127 -2.68 14.31 20.24
CA ILE A 127 -4.04 14.46 20.76
C ILE A 127 -4.82 13.15 20.62
N SER A 128 -4.70 12.52 19.45
CA SER A 128 -5.43 11.28 19.11
C SER A 128 -4.98 10.10 19.97
N ILE A 129 -3.67 9.92 20.16
CA ILE A 129 -3.06 8.89 21.01
C ILE A 129 -3.56 9.04 22.43
N ARG A 130 -3.42 10.22 23.03
CA ARG A 130 -3.88 10.49 24.41
C ARG A 130 -5.35 10.15 24.61
N LYS A 131 -6.20 10.62 23.70
CA LYS A 131 -7.65 10.37 23.76
C LYS A 131 -7.96 8.89 23.63
N LYS A 132 -7.29 8.19 22.71
CA LYS A 132 -7.53 6.77 22.46
C LYS A 132 -7.05 5.91 23.63
N THR A 133 -5.91 6.20 24.24
CA THR A 133 -5.41 5.48 25.43
C THR A 133 -6.43 5.51 26.56
N LEU A 134 -7.05 6.66 26.83
CA LEU A 134 -8.13 6.76 27.82
C LEU A 134 -9.36 5.91 27.46
N ILE A 135 -9.81 6.02 26.20
CA ILE A 135 -11.01 5.30 25.72
C ILE A 135 -10.81 3.79 25.79
N GLU A 136 -9.65 3.29 25.35
CA GLU A 136 -9.39 1.86 25.27
C GLU A 136 -9.13 1.24 26.64
N MET A 137 -8.54 1.97 27.60
CA MET A 137 -8.49 1.48 28.99
C MET A 137 -9.90 1.41 29.60
N LYS A 138 -10.75 2.41 29.35
CA LYS A 138 -12.17 2.36 29.75
C LYS A 138 -12.89 1.15 29.15
N THR A 139 -12.60 0.81 27.90
CA THR A 139 -13.10 -0.40 27.24
C THR A 139 -12.61 -1.65 27.97
N LEU A 140 -11.31 -1.77 28.28
CA LEU A 140 -10.77 -2.92 29.01
C LEU A 140 -11.42 -3.12 30.38
N ILE A 141 -11.59 -2.06 31.17
CA ILE A 141 -12.23 -2.15 32.48
C ILE A 141 -13.66 -2.68 32.35
N LYS A 142 -14.42 -2.20 31.36
CA LYS A 142 -15.78 -2.67 31.10
C LYS A 142 -15.82 -4.14 30.67
N GLN A 143 -14.89 -4.55 29.80
CA GLN A 143 -14.82 -5.92 29.31
C GLN A 143 -14.34 -6.89 30.39
N CYS A 144 -13.45 -6.46 31.28
CA CYS A 144 -13.05 -7.23 32.46
C CYS A 144 -14.27 -7.64 33.29
N LYS A 145 -15.16 -6.67 33.56
CA LYS A 145 -16.44 -6.93 34.26
C LYS A 145 -17.38 -7.81 33.44
N SER A 146 -17.53 -7.55 32.14
CA SER A 146 -18.43 -8.32 31.25
C SER A 146 -18.03 -9.79 31.11
N LEU A 147 -16.73 -10.09 31.17
CA LEU A 147 -16.20 -11.45 31.11
C LEU A 147 -16.19 -12.16 32.47
N GLY A 148 -16.68 -11.51 33.53
CA GLY A 148 -16.65 -12.05 34.89
C GLY A 148 -15.23 -12.17 35.46
N ILE A 149 -14.26 -11.41 34.93
CA ILE A 149 -12.88 -11.41 35.40
C ILE A 149 -12.74 -10.40 36.54
N ASN A 150 -12.29 -10.88 37.70
CA ASN A 150 -12.05 -10.03 38.86
C ASN A 150 -10.70 -9.30 38.73
N LEU A 151 -10.67 -8.05 39.18
CA LEU A 151 -9.41 -7.34 39.43
C LEU A 151 -8.69 -7.98 40.62
N SER A 152 -7.36 -7.96 40.58
CA SER A 152 -6.55 -8.80 41.47
C SER A 152 -6.59 -8.32 42.91
N ASN A 153 -6.61 -7.00 43.12
CA ASN A 153 -6.48 -6.36 44.42
C ASN A 153 -7.53 -5.25 44.61
N LEU A 154 -7.78 -4.86 45.88
CA LEU A 154 -8.68 -3.75 46.24
C LEU A 154 -8.23 -2.41 45.64
N SER A 155 -6.92 -2.14 45.60
CA SER A 155 -6.39 -0.91 44.99
C SER A 155 -6.76 -0.80 43.50
N SER A 156 -6.61 -1.88 42.73
CA SER A 156 -7.02 -1.93 41.32
C SER A 156 -8.51 -1.62 41.16
N LEU A 157 -9.35 -2.08 42.08
CA LEU A 157 -10.80 -1.82 42.06
C LEU A 157 -11.11 -0.33 42.32
N GLU A 158 -10.45 0.26 43.31
CA GLU A 158 -10.55 1.69 43.62
C GLU A 158 -10.04 2.53 42.44
N SER A 159 -8.86 2.23 41.90
CA SER A 159 -8.26 2.89 40.73
C SER A 159 -9.15 2.77 39.50
N SER A 160 -9.79 1.62 39.27
CA SER A 160 -10.80 1.43 38.22
C SER A 160 -12.00 2.35 38.42
N ASN A 161 -12.55 2.42 39.63
CA ASN A 161 -13.73 3.26 39.92
C ASN A 161 -13.38 4.75 39.81
N GLN A 162 -12.23 5.17 40.32
CA GLN A 162 -11.72 6.53 40.20
C GLN A 162 -11.53 6.91 38.73
N PHE A 163 -10.83 6.07 37.95
CA PHE A 163 -10.63 6.31 36.52
C PHE A 163 -11.96 6.43 35.77
N LEU A 164 -12.93 5.55 36.02
CA LEU A 164 -14.24 5.60 35.39
C LEU A 164 -15.03 6.87 35.75
N ASN A 165 -14.89 7.39 36.98
CA ASN A 165 -15.50 8.64 37.40
C ASN A 165 -14.84 9.84 36.73
N ASN A 166 -13.50 9.90 36.69
CA ASN A 166 -12.77 10.95 35.97
C ASN A 166 -13.18 11.01 34.49
N MET A 167 -13.39 9.85 33.86
CA MET A 167 -13.85 9.75 32.47
C MET A 167 -15.30 10.22 32.22
N LYS A 168 -16.07 10.56 33.27
CA LYS A 168 -17.40 11.20 33.16
C LYS A 168 -17.31 12.72 33.31
N THR A 169 -16.40 13.20 34.16
CA THR A 169 -16.30 14.62 34.55
C THR A 169 -15.27 15.41 33.76
N ASP A 170 -14.21 14.75 33.26
CA ASP A 170 -13.10 15.42 32.59
C ASP A 170 -13.37 15.65 31.09
N ASN A 171 -12.70 16.67 30.54
CA ASN A 171 -12.57 16.96 29.11
C ASN A 171 -11.86 15.85 28.28
N LYS A 172 -11.81 14.61 28.77
CA LYS A 172 -11.15 13.44 28.14
C LYS A 172 -9.68 13.71 27.83
N GLN A 173 -8.97 14.38 28.74
CA GLN A 173 -7.54 14.66 28.63
C GLN A 173 -6.72 13.65 29.45
N LEU A 174 -5.59 13.21 28.88
CA LEU A 174 -4.66 12.31 29.57
C LEU A 174 -3.78 13.14 30.52
N THR A 175 -4.25 13.33 31.74
CA THR A 175 -3.49 13.96 32.83
C THR A 175 -2.49 12.97 33.45
N LYS A 176 -1.54 13.47 34.24
CA LYS A 176 -0.61 12.59 34.99
C LYS A 176 -1.37 11.64 35.92
N ALA A 177 -2.35 12.15 36.67
CA ALA A 177 -3.18 11.32 37.55
C ALA A 177 -3.91 10.19 36.79
N ASN A 178 -4.51 10.48 35.64
CA ASN A 178 -5.14 9.43 34.82
C ASN A 178 -4.12 8.45 34.23
N ALA A 179 -2.90 8.89 33.93
CA ALA A 179 -1.83 8.01 33.45
C ALA A 179 -1.34 7.05 34.54
N ASP A 180 -1.16 7.53 35.77
CA ASP A 180 -0.76 6.71 36.91
C ASP A 180 -1.82 5.61 37.19
N LEU A 181 -3.11 5.96 37.15
CA LEU A 181 -4.22 5.00 37.24
C LEU A 181 -4.19 3.96 36.11
N ILE A 182 -3.96 4.39 34.86
CA ILE A 182 -3.84 3.47 33.72
C ILE A 182 -2.66 2.52 33.91
N GLN A 183 -1.53 3.01 34.42
CA GLN A 183 -0.34 2.17 34.63
C GLN A 183 -0.57 1.11 35.72
N GLU A 184 -1.20 1.48 36.83
CA GLU A 184 -1.60 0.52 37.87
C GLU A 184 -2.55 -0.54 37.30
N LEU A 185 -3.63 -0.09 36.65
CA LEU A 185 -4.62 -0.99 36.05
C LEU A 185 -4.00 -1.88 34.96
N TRP A 186 -3.09 -1.37 34.16
CA TRP A 186 -2.42 -2.18 33.13
C TRP A 186 -1.51 -3.25 33.72
N SER A 187 -1.02 -3.05 34.94
CA SER A 187 -0.22 -4.03 35.69
C SER A 187 -1.06 -5.10 36.38
N ASP A 188 -2.39 -4.89 36.49
CA ASP A 188 -3.32 -5.82 37.12
C ASP A 188 -3.52 -7.11 36.30
N ARG A 189 -3.55 -8.27 36.97
CA ARG A 189 -3.70 -9.58 36.32
C ARG A 189 -5.06 -9.74 35.64
N GLY A 190 -6.13 -9.19 36.21
CA GLY A 190 -7.47 -9.22 35.62
C GLY A 190 -7.53 -8.44 34.32
N ILE A 191 -6.93 -7.24 34.28
CA ILE A 191 -6.82 -6.44 33.06
C ILE A 191 -5.93 -7.12 32.02
N LYS A 192 -4.75 -7.64 32.39
CA LYS A 192 -3.89 -8.41 31.48
C LYS A 192 -4.59 -9.65 30.93
N THR A 193 -5.39 -10.34 31.74
CA THR A 193 -6.19 -11.50 31.31
C THR A 193 -7.28 -11.07 30.33
N THR A 194 -7.98 -9.97 30.61
CA THR A 194 -8.95 -9.37 29.70
C THR A 194 -8.31 -9.02 28.35
N TRP A 195 -7.12 -8.42 28.34
CA TRP A 195 -6.36 -8.16 27.10
C TRP A 195 -5.97 -9.43 26.33
N LYS A 196 -5.67 -10.53 27.00
CA LYS A 196 -5.43 -11.82 26.33
C LYS A 196 -6.67 -12.31 25.58
N ASN A 197 -7.86 -12.05 26.11
CA ASN A 197 -9.16 -12.37 25.50
C ASN A 197 -9.68 -11.28 24.54
N ARG A 198 -8.85 -10.31 24.14
CA ARG A 198 -9.24 -9.21 23.24
C ARG A 198 -9.80 -9.59 21.87
N ASN A 199 -9.70 -10.86 21.48
CA ASN A 199 -10.35 -11.34 20.26
C ASN A 199 -11.87 -11.50 20.42
N GLU A 200 -12.39 -11.50 21.66
CA GLU A 200 -13.82 -11.66 21.99
C GLU A 200 -14.59 -10.32 21.94
N PHE A 201 -13.88 -9.19 21.94
CA PHE A 201 -14.48 -7.86 21.95
C PHE A 201 -13.70 -6.88 21.09
N GLN A 202 -14.21 -5.67 20.94
CA GLN A 202 -13.61 -4.66 20.08
C GLN A 202 -12.64 -3.77 20.85
N ILE A 203 -11.37 -3.91 20.53
CA ILE A 203 -10.29 -3.05 21.02
C ILE A 203 -9.18 -2.98 19.96
N SER A 204 -8.50 -1.85 19.87
CA SER A 204 -7.41 -1.68 18.91
C SER A 204 -6.21 -2.58 19.22
N GLU A 205 -5.60 -3.19 18.20
CA GLU A 205 -4.63 -4.30 18.36
C GLU A 205 -3.35 -3.94 19.14
N ASN A 206 -2.87 -2.69 19.05
CA ASN A 206 -1.56 -2.25 19.56
C ASN A 206 -1.68 -1.35 20.80
N MET A 207 -2.77 -1.46 21.57
CA MET A 207 -2.97 -0.61 22.75
C MET A 207 -2.04 -0.95 23.91
N ASP A 208 -1.53 -2.17 23.98
CA ASP A 208 -0.47 -2.58 24.90
C ASP A 208 0.75 -1.67 24.81
N HIS A 209 1.24 -1.38 23.61
CA HIS A 209 2.35 -0.43 23.38
C HIS A 209 2.10 0.94 24.03
N PHE A 210 0.88 1.47 23.90
CA PHE A 210 0.54 2.78 24.47
C PHE A 210 0.29 2.73 25.98
N PHE A 211 -0.20 1.60 26.51
CA PHE A 211 -0.37 1.42 27.96
C PHE A 211 0.98 1.26 28.66
N ASP A 212 1.92 0.50 28.06
CA ASP A 212 3.26 0.28 28.62
C ASP A 212 4.03 1.60 28.83
N LYS A 213 3.77 2.61 27.99
CA LYS A 213 4.42 3.92 28.07
C LYS A 213 3.48 5.08 28.39
N VAL A 214 2.33 4.82 29.02
CA VAL A 214 1.31 5.84 29.30
C VAL A 214 1.85 7.08 30.03
N ASN A 215 2.82 6.88 30.93
CA ASN A 215 3.45 7.98 31.67
C ASN A 215 4.34 8.88 30.80
N GLU A 216 4.92 8.35 29.74
CA GLU A 216 5.62 9.17 28.74
C GLU A 216 4.60 9.99 27.95
N ILE A 217 3.52 9.35 27.49
CA ILE A 217 2.47 9.97 26.68
C ILE A 217 1.78 11.13 27.42
N SER A 218 1.67 11.04 28.76
CA SER A 218 1.05 12.07 29.59
C SER A 218 1.92 13.32 29.79
N LYS A 219 3.24 13.27 29.56
CA LYS A 219 4.14 14.41 29.72
C LYS A 219 3.80 15.55 28.75
N LYS A 220 3.85 16.80 29.19
CA LYS A 220 3.50 17.98 28.35
C LYS A 220 4.30 18.02 27.04
N ASN A 221 5.58 17.66 27.08
CA ASN A 221 6.52 17.62 25.95
C ASN A 221 6.53 16.30 25.17
N TYR A 222 5.60 15.37 25.43
CA TYR A 222 5.48 14.15 24.62
C TYR A 222 5.33 14.51 23.14
N ARG A 223 6.15 13.88 22.31
CA ARG A 223 6.15 13.96 20.85
C ARG A 223 6.05 12.53 20.31
N PRO A 224 5.01 12.18 19.54
CA PRO A 224 4.87 10.82 19.01
C PRO A 224 6.08 10.41 18.19
N THR A 225 6.57 9.19 18.44
CA THR A 225 7.63 8.61 17.63
C THR A 225 7.08 8.10 16.29
N THR A 226 7.97 7.81 15.34
CA THR A 226 7.57 7.14 14.09
C THR A 226 6.86 5.81 14.37
N GLU A 227 7.37 5.02 15.33
CA GLU A 227 6.75 3.78 15.77
C GLU A 227 5.33 4.00 16.32
N ASP A 228 5.12 5.05 17.13
CA ASP A 228 3.78 5.40 17.62
C ASP A 228 2.81 5.63 16.48
N ILE A 229 3.23 6.36 15.45
CA ILE A 229 2.37 6.70 14.32
C ILE A 229 2.05 5.46 13.48
N LEU A 230 3.00 4.54 13.32
CA LEU A 230 2.85 3.30 12.57
C LEU A 230 1.92 2.32 13.31
N LEU A 231 2.06 2.20 14.62
CA LEU A 231 1.22 1.35 15.47
C LEU A 231 -0.16 1.97 15.76
N PHE A 232 -0.27 3.30 15.72
CA PHE A 232 -1.52 4.00 16.00
C PHE A 232 -2.53 3.84 14.86
N ARG A 233 -3.69 3.28 15.22
CA ARG A 233 -4.78 3.04 14.29
C ARG A 233 -5.85 4.13 14.34
N ILE A 234 -5.98 4.79 13.20
CA ILE A 234 -7.11 5.66 12.84
C ILE A 234 -7.88 4.93 11.71
N PRO A 235 -9.19 4.68 11.86
CA PRO A 235 -9.98 4.14 10.75
C PRO A 235 -9.93 5.11 9.57
N THR A 236 -9.47 4.64 8.42
CA THR A 236 -9.45 5.43 7.19
C THR A 236 -10.87 5.58 6.68
N THR A 237 -11.37 6.81 6.69
CA THR A 237 -12.64 7.19 6.08
C THR A 237 -12.36 7.93 4.78
N GLY A 238 -13.08 7.57 3.72
CA GLY A 238 -12.88 8.18 2.41
C GLY A 238 -11.60 7.72 1.73
N ILE A 239 -11.01 8.64 0.97
CA ILE A 239 -9.92 8.38 0.02
C ILE A 239 -8.83 9.41 0.28
N SER A 240 -7.60 8.94 0.43
CA SER A 240 -6.44 9.81 0.62
C SER A 240 -5.38 9.48 -0.41
N GLU A 241 -4.73 10.50 -0.93
CA GLU A 241 -3.65 10.37 -1.89
C GLU A 241 -2.34 10.80 -1.25
N THR A 242 -1.29 10.01 -1.43
CA THR A 242 0.05 10.33 -0.96
C THR A 242 1.01 10.21 -2.13
N SER A 243 1.78 11.27 -2.39
CA SER A 243 2.75 11.28 -3.48
C SER A 243 4.15 11.45 -2.94
N PHE A 244 5.08 10.59 -3.31
CA PHE A 244 6.47 10.63 -2.86
C PHE A 244 7.41 10.25 -4.00
N LYS A 245 8.68 10.61 -3.87
CA LYS A 245 9.70 10.27 -4.86
C LYS A 245 10.48 9.06 -4.36
N ALA A 246 10.33 7.93 -5.02
CA ALA A 246 11.10 6.72 -4.75
C ALA A 246 12.02 6.46 -5.94
N HIS A 247 13.33 6.54 -5.72
CA HIS A 247 14.34 6.54 -6.79
C HIS A 247 14.06 7.65 -7.83
N ASN A 248 13.92 7.27 -9.10
CA ASN A 248 13.60 8.17 -10.20
C ASN A 248 12.10 8.22 -10.53
N PHE A 249 11.26 7.57 -9.72
CA PHE A 249 9.81 7.51 -9.93
C PHE A 249 9.06 8.44 -8.98
N ASN A 250 8.10 9.17 -9.55
CA ASN A 250 7.09 9.89 -8.78
C ASN A 250 5.96 8.91 -8.47
N TRP A 251 5.93 8.39 -7.25
CA TRP A 251 4.95 7.40 -6.85
C TRP A 251 3.76 8.08 -6.16
N LYS A 252 2.58 7.89 -6.72
CA LYS A 252 1.31 8.31 -6.13
C LYS A 252 0.57 7.08 -5.64
N VAL A 253 0.31 7.00 -4.34
CA VAL A 253 -0.45 5.91 -3.71
C VAL A 253 -1.79 6.44 -3.24
N ILE A 254 -2.85 5.76 -3.68
CA ILE A 254 -4.22 6.01 -3.22
C ILE A 254 -4.54 5.00 -2.12
N ASP A 255 -4.81 5.49 -0.91
CA ASP A 255 -5.26 4.70 0.25
C ASP A 255 -6.77 4.89 0.46
N VAL A 256 -7.49 3.79 0.51
CA VAL A 256 -8.94 3.73 0.67
C VAL A 256 -9.34 2.87 1.85
N GLY A 257 -10.45 3.22 2.51
CA GLY A 257 -11.02 2.43 3.59
C GLY A 257 -11.32 0.99 3.18
N GLY A 258 -10.90 0.01 4.00
CA GLY A 258 -11.07 -1.42 3.71
C GLY A 258 -12.36 -2.08 4.23
N GLN A 259 -13.08 -1.37 5.10
CA GLN A 259 -14.31 -1.83 5.72
C GLN A 259 -15.44 -1.91 4.69
N ARG A 260 -16.43 -2.79 4.90
CA ARG A 260 -17.50 -3.03 3.91
C ARG A 260 -18.23 -1.75 3.50
N SER A 261 -18.47 -0.83 4.44
CA SER A 261 -19.10 0.49 4.20
C SER A 261 -18.30 1.40 3.27
N GLU A 262 -16.97 1.27 3.27
CA GLU A 262 -16.07 2.14 2.50
C GLU A 262 -15.80 1.62 1.08
N ARG A 263 -16.01 0.33 0.81
CA ARG A 263 -15.67 -0.31 -0.47
C ARG A 263 -16.41 0.25 -1.68
N ARG A 264 -17.61 0.80 -1.48
CA ARG A 264 -18.37 1.46 -2.56
C ARG A 264 -17.61 2.63 -3.17
N LYS A 265 -16.66 3.23 -2.43
CA LYS A 265 -15.88 4.39 -2.86
C LYS A 265 -14.69 4.01 -3.74
N TRP A 266 -14.30 2.73 -3.78
CA TRP A 266 -13.09 2.26 -4.48
C TRP A 266 -13.15 2.55 -5.98
N ILE A 267 -14.31 2.31 -6.61
CA ILE A 267 -14.50 2.47 -8.05
C ILE A 267 -14.21 3.89 -8.57
N HIS A 268 -14.28 4.91 -7.72
CA HIS A 268 -14.01 6.30 -8.12
C HIS A 268 -12.54 6.58 -8.47
N HIS A 269 -11.63 5.63 -8.18
CA HIS A 269 -10.19 5.79 -8.40
C HIS A 269 -9.57 4.59 -9.12
N PHE A 270 -10.36 3.86 -9.92
CA PHE A 270 -9.88 2.72 -10.68
C PHE A 270 -9.22 3.11 -12.02
N ASP A 271 -9.38 4.35 -12.46
CA ASP A 271 -8.83 4.83 -13.72
C ASP A 271 -7.31 5.05 -13.65
N ASN A 272 -6.60 4.61 -14.70
CA ASN A 272 -5.18 4.83 -14.93
C ASN A 272 -4.22 4.34 -13.82
N VAL A 273 -4.64 3.37 -13.00
CA VAL A 273 -3.77 2.73 -12.01
C VAL A 273 -2.73 1.85 -12.71
N SER A 274 -1.45 2.11 -12.45
CA SER A 274 -0.30 1.34 -12.96
C SER A 274 -0.18 -0.01 -12.26
N THR A 275 -0.38 -0.04 -10.94
CA THR A 275 -0.21 -1.24 -10.11
C THR A 275 -1.18 -1.28 -8.93
N VAL A 276 -1.84 -2.41 -8.71
CA VAL A 276 -2.65 -2.64 -7.50
C VAL A 276 -1.79 -3.29 -6.42
N LEU A 277 -1.71 -2.64 -5.26
CA LEU A 277 -1.09 -3.19 -4.05
C LEU A 277 -2.20 -3.80 -3.17
N PHE A 278 -2.41 -5.11 -3.25
CA PHE A 278 -3.45 -5.77 -2.48
C PHE A 278 -2.87 -6.33 -1.18
N VAL A 279 -3.25 -5.71 -0.04
CA VAL A 279 -2.70 -6.01 1.28
C VAL A 279 -3.58 -7.01 2.04
N VAL A 280 -2.97 -8.10 2.50
CA VAL A 280 -3.57 -9.22 3.23
C VAL A 280 -2.97 -9.27 4.63
N ALA A 281 -3.79 -9.23 5.69
CA ALA A 281 -3.28 -9.52 7.04
C ALA A 281 -3.23 -11.03 7.28
N MET A 282 -2.02 -11.59 7.39
CA MET A 282 -1.83 -13.02 7.59
C MET A 282 -2.30 -13.51 8.96
N ASN A 283 -2.14 -12.69 10.00
CA ASN A 283 -2.45 -13.04 11.38
C ASN A 283 -3.96 -13.15 11.69
N GLU A 284 -4.84 -12.85 10.73
CA GLU A 284 -6.30 -12.85 10.92
C GLU A 284 -6.97 -14.19 10.53
N PHE A 285 -6.19 -15.23 10.25
CA PHE A 285 -6.71 -16.56 9.86
C PHE A 285 -7.63 -17.19 10.92
N ASN A 286 -7.51 -16.81 12.18
CA ASN A 286 -8.30 -17.29 13.31
C ASN A 286 -9.30 -16.24 13.84
N LYS A 287 -9.50 -15.12 13.14
CA LYS A 287 -10.38 -14.02 13.57
C LYS A 287 -11.67 -13.97 12.76
N LYS A 288 -12.74 -13.48 13.38
CA LYS A 288 -14.02 -13.16 12.74
C LYS A 288 -14.10 -11.69 12.35
N LEU A 289 -14.90 -11.35 11.34
CA LEU A 289 -15.10 -9.95 10.95
C LEU A 289 -15.78 -9.16 12.08
N PHE A 290 -15.51 -7.87 12.11
CA PHE A 290 -16.25 -6.98 13.01
C PHE A 290 -17.71 -6.86 12.57
N GLU A 291 -17.92 -6.70 11.26
CA GLU A 291 -19.23 -6.49 10.64
C GLU A 291 -20.08 -7.76 10.55
N ASP A 292 -19.48 -8.95 10.72
CA ASP A 292 -20.15 -10.25 10.57
C ASP A 292 -19.42 -11.35 11.36
N GLN A 293 -19.98 -11.74 12.52
CA GLN A 293 -19.39 -12.74 13.41
C GLN A 293 -19.51 -14.18 12.91
N SER A 294 -20.17 -14.42 11.78
CA SER A 294 -20.19 -15.74 11.12
C SER A 294 -19.00 -15.94 10.18
N MET A 295 -18.39 -14.84 9.72
CA MET A 295 -17.40 -14.87 8.66
C MET A 295 -15.97 -14.71 9.18
N ASN A 296 -15.08 -15.61 8.75
CA ASN A 296 -13.66 -15.51 9.02
C ASN A 296 -12.99 -14.40 8.18
N ARG A 297 -12.11 -13.60 8.80
CA ARG A 297 -11.48 -12.43 8.15
C ARG A 297 -10.62 -12.80 6.94
N MET A 298 -9.87 -13.90 6.99
CA MET A 298 -9.03 -14.31 5.87
C MET A 298 -9.86 -14.85 4.69
N HIS A 299 -11.00 -15.51 4.97
CA HIS A 299 -11.95 -15.91 3.92
C HIS A 299 -12.60 -14.70 3.24
N GLU A 300 -12.99 -13.66 4.00
CA GLU A 300 -13.42 -12.38 3.43
C GLU A 300 -12.32 -11.75 2.57
N SER A 301 -11.06 -11.76 3.05
CA SER A 301 -9.95 -11.21 2.26
C SER A 301 -9.72 -11.94 0.95
N LEU A 302 -9.93 -13.26 0.90
CA LEU A 302 -9.89 -14.05 -0.33
C LEU A 302 -11.02 -13.65 -1.28
N ALA A 303 -12.26 -13.53 -0.80
CA ALA A 303 -13.42 -13.15 -1.61
C ALA A 303 -13.30 -11.72 -2.17
N VAL A 304 -12.77 -10.79 -1.37
CA VAL A 304 -12.49 -9.42 -1.82
C VAL A 304 -11.37 -9.42 -2.86
N CYS A 305 -10.30 -10.19 -2.65
CA CYS A 305 -9.21 -10.34 -3.60
C CYS A 305 -9.72 -10.84 -4.96
N GLU A 306 -10.53 -11.90 -4.96
CA GLU A 306 -11.13 -12.47 -6.17
C GLU A 306 -11.98 -11.43 -6.91
N THR A 307 -12.85 -10.73 -6.18
CA THR A 307 -13.77 -9.75 -6.77
C THR A 307 -13.03 -8.57 -7.38
N VAL A 308 -12.06 -8.01 -6.64
CA VAL A 308 -11.31 -6.82 -7.03
C VAL A 308 -10.37 -7.15 -8.17
N LEU A 309 -9.51 -8.16 -7.99
CA LEU A 309 -8.42 -8.40 -8.93
C LEU A 309 -8.93 -8.99 -10.25
N ASN A 310 -10.13 -9.56 -10.29
CA ASN A 310 -10.77 -9.99 -11.53
C ASN A 310 -11.71 -8.95 -12.14
N ASN A 311 -11.81 -7.76 -11.55
CA ASN A 311 -12.60 -6.68 -12.10
C ASN A 311 -12.02 -6.20 -13.45
N ASP A 312 -12.92 -5.83 -14.37
CA ASP A 312 -12.61 -5.35 -15.71
C ASP A 312 -11.65 -4.16 -15.73
N PHE A 313 -11.76 -3.25 -14.75
CA PHE A 313 -10.86 -2.11 -14.59
C PHE A 313 -9.39 -2.52 -14.41
N PHE A 314 -9.12 -3.68 -13.81
CA PHE A 314 -7.75 -4.15 -13.51
C PHE A 314 -7.25 -5.27 -14.43
N LYS A 315 -7.95 -5.58 -15.52
CA LYS A 315 -7.59 -6.67 -16.46
C LYS A 315 -6.14 -6.60 -16.95
N LYS A 316 -5.62 -5.39 -17.15
CA LYS A 316 -4.25 -5.13 -17.65
C LYS A 316 -3.33 -4.51 -16.59
N THR A 317 -3.81 -4.35 -15.36
CA THR A 317 -3.07 -3.67 -14.29
C THR A 317 -2.26 -4.69 -13.51
N ASP A 318 -0.96 -4.44 -13.38
CA ASP A 318 -0.08 -5.29 -12.59
C ASP A 318 -0.53 -5.33 -11.13
N CYS A 319 -0.28 -6.45 -10.46
CA CYS A 319 -0.73 -6.65 -9.10
C CYS A 319 0.40 -7.18 -8.22
N VAL A 320 0.47 -6.63 -7.01
CA VAL A 320 1.37 -7.09 -5.97
C VAL A 320 0.53 -7.49 -4.76
N LEU A 321 0.60 -8.76 -4.39
CA LEU A 321 -0.02 -9.27 -3.17
C LEU A 321 0.94 -9.06 -1.99
N LEU A 322 0.55 -8.24 -1.03
CA LEU A 322 1.34 -7.93 0.16
C LEU A 322 0.78 -8.71 1.36
N PHE A 323 1.44 -9.82 1.70
CA PHE A 323 1.13 -10.63 2.87
C PHE A 323 1.74 -9.99 4.11
N ASN A 324 0.97 -9.12 4.77
CA ASN A 324 1.38 -8.28 5.87
C ASN A 324 1.21 -8.96 7.25
N LYS A 325 1.82 -8.37 8.27
CA LYS A 325 1.77 -8.80 9.69
C LYS A 325 2.36 -10.20 9.88
N VAL A 326 3.48 -10.46 9.20
CA VAL A 326 4.17 -11.77 9.20
C VAL A 326 4.70 -12.14 10.58
N ASP A 327 5.08 -11.16 11.38
CA ASP A 327 5.50 -11.29 12.78
C ASP A 327 4.33 -11.77 13.65
N LEU A 328 3.20 -11.06 13.60
CA LEU A 328 1.99 -11.45 14.34
C LEU A 328 1.43 -12.79 13.85
N PHE A 329 1.61 -13.12 12.58
CA PHE A 329 1.23 -14.41 12.03
C PHE A 329 2.05 -15.55 12.61
N LYS A 330 3.38 -15.41 12.68
CA LYS A 330 4.28 -16.37 13.35
C LYS A 330 3.89 -16.57 14.81
N GLU A 331 3.51 -15.50 15.52
CA GLU A 331 3.00 -15.61 16.89
C GLU A 331 1.67 -16.35 16.98
N SER A 332 0.72 -16.07 16.08
CA SER A 332 -0.57 -16.75 16.04
C SER A 332 -0.41 -18.26 15.79
N LEU A 333 0.52 -18.67 14.93
CA LEU A 333 0.80 -20.10 14.67
C LEU A 333 1.33 -20.82 15.91
N ARG A 334 2.02 -20.14 16.82
CA ARG A 334 2.44 -20.72 18.12
C ARG A 334 1.28 -20.94 19.08
N LYS A 335 0.19 -20.18 18.92
CA LYS A 335 -0.96 -20.17 19.84
C LYS A 335 -2.13 -21.02 19.35
N THR A 336 -2.28 -21.19 18.03
CA THR A 336 -3.38 -21.97 17.45
C THR A 336 -2.93 -22.71 16.19
N GLN A 337 -3.63 -23.80 15.90
CA GLN A 337 -3.40 -24.65 14.73
C GLN A 337 -4.18 -24.11 13.53
N PHE A 338 -3.50 -23.78 12.44
CA PHE A 338 -4.09 -23.26 11.22
C PHE A 338 -5.15 -24.21 10.64
N GLY A 339 -4.88 -25.53 10.65
CA GLY A 339 -5.80 -26.55 10.15
C GLY A 339 -7.17 -26.60 10.85
N LYS A 340 -7.31 -26.05 12.07
CA LYS A 340 -8.61 -25.92 12.75
C LYS A 340 -9.54 -24.93 12.05
N HIS A 341 -8.98 -23.93 11.40
CA HIS A 341 -9.73 -22.88 10.70
C HIS A 341 -9.78 -23.12 9.17
N PHE A 342 -8.82 -23.89 8.64
CA PHE A 342 -8.69 -24.22 7.22
C PHE A 342 -8.57 -25.74 7.04
N THR A 343 -9.70 -26.44 7.02
CA THR A 343 -9.76 -27.92 7.00
C THR A 343 -9.14 -28.57 5.75
N LYS A 344 -9.03 -27.82 4.66
CA LYS A 344 -8.35 -28.23 3.41
C LYS A 344 -6.81 -28.20 3.52
N PHE A 345 -6.26 -27.56 4.53
CA PHE A 345 -4.82 -27.54 4.77
C PHE A 345 -4.36 -28.88 5.35
N LYS A 346 -3.33 -29.48 4.73
CA LYS A 346 -2.76 -30.78 5.11
C LYS A 346 -1.26 -30.71 5.43
N GLY A 347 -0.67 -29.51 5.45
CA GLY A 347 0.74 -29.30 5.79
C GLY A 347 0.97 -29.20 7.30
N GLN A 348 2.22 -28.94 7.68
CA GLN A 348 2.60 -28.70 9.06
C GLN A 348 2.19 -27.30 9.53
N ASN A 349 1.96 -27.13 10.84
CA ASN A 349 1.62 -25.82 11.41
C ASN A 349 2.86 -24.94 11.65
N ASN A 350 3.65 -24.73 10.59
CA ASN A 350 4.83 -23.88 10.57
C ASN A 350 4.63 -22.72 9.57
N PHE A 351 5.52 -21.73 9.61
CA PHE A 351 5.40 -20.55 8.74
C PHE A 351 5.47 -20.92 7.25
N ASP A 352 6.39 -21.81 6.88
CA ASP A 352 6.68 -22.12 5.48
C ASP A 352 5.50 -22.82 4.81
N ASP A 353 5.00 -23.91 5.38
CA ASP A 353 3.88 -24.68 4.81
C ASP A 353 2.59 -23.84 4.77
N VAL A 354 2.28 -23.13 5.85
CA VAL A 354 1.03 -22.37 5.94
C VAL A 354 1.09 -21.13 5.04
N SER A 355 2.21 -20.41 5.00
CA SER A 355 2.35 -19.22 4.15
C SER A 355 2.28 -19.58 2.66
N LEU A 356 2.86 -20.71 2.25
CA LEU A 356 2.76 -21.22 0.89
C LEU A 356 1.32 -21.63 0.54
N PHE A 357 0.59 -22.26 1.47
CA PHE A 357 -0.82 -22.56 1.29
C PHE A 357 -1.68 -21.31 1.14
N ILE A 358 -1.51 -20.33 2.02
CA ILE A 358 -2.22 -19.04 1.94
C ILE A 358 -1.90 -18.37 0.60
N LYS A 359 -0.62 -18.25 0.26
CA LYS A 359 -0.17 -17.66 -1.01
C LYS A 359 -0.82 -18.36 -2.19
N LYS A 360 -0.77 -19.70 -2.25
CA LYS A 360 -1.41 -20.49 -3.32
C LYS A 360 -2.91 -20.19 -3.44
N ASN A 361 -3.64 -20.10 -2.32
CA ASN A 361 -5.06 -19.79 -2.36
C ASN A 361 -5.34 -18.41 -2.95
N PHE A 362 -4.61 -17.38 -2.53
CA PHE A 362 -4.76 -16.03 -3.10
C PHE A 362 -4.39 -15.97 -4.58
N PHE A 363 -3.31 -16.63 -5.01
CA PHE A 363 -2.95 -16.71 -6.43
C PHE A 363 -4.01 -17.44 -7.25
N SER A 364 -4.65 -18.47 -6.69
CA SER A 364 -5.67 -19.26 -7.40
C SER A 364 -6.96 -18.48 -7.69
N THR A 365 -7.26 -17.42 -6.93
CA THR A 365 -8.42 -16.57 -7.20
C THR A 365 -8.20 -15.59 -8.35
N ILE A 366 -6.95 -15.38 -8.78
CA ILE A 366 -6.61 -14.39 -9.81
C ILE A 366 -6.66 -15.05 -11.19
N LYS A 367 -7.59 -14.61 -12.03
CA LYS A 367 -7.72 -15.10 -13.41
C LYS A 367 -6.47 -14.75 -14.22
N ARG A 368 -5.86 -15.75 -14.85
CA ARG A 368 -4.64 -15.58 -15.65
C ARG A 368 -4.92 -14.69 -16.86
N GLN A 369 -4.23 -13.56 -16.94
CA GLN A 369 -4.25 -12.62 -18.06
C GLN A 369 -2.87 -12.62 -18.74
N LYS A 370 -2.81 -12.72 -20.08
CA LYS A 370 -1.53 -12.89 -20.82
C LYS A 370 -0.50 -11.78 -20.60
N LYS A 371 -0.91 -10.59 -20.14
CA LYS A 371 -0.06 -9.40 -20.03
C LYS A 371 0.08 -8.85 -18.61
N ARG A 372 -0.61 -9.44 -17.62
CA ARG A 372 -0.62 -8.95 -16.25
C ARG A 372 0.43 -9.67 -15.44
N LYS A 373 1.34 -8.93 -14.79
CA LYS A 373 2.26 -9.48 -13.79
C LYS A 373 1.55 -9.56 -12.44
N VAL A 374 1.73 -10.67 -11.74
CA VAL A 374 1.28 -10.86 -10.36
C VAL A 374 2.48 -11.25 -9.54
N ASP A 375 2.89 -10.38 -8.64
CA ASP A 375 3.98 -10.61 -7.70
C ASP A 375 3.45 -10.68 -6.26
N SER A 376 4.29 -11.08 -5.31
CA SER A 376 3.91 -11.11 -3.91
C SER A 376 5.09 -10.97 -2.95
N HIS A 377 4.87 -10.29 -1.84
CA HIS A 377 5.86 -10.13 -0.78
C HIS A 377 5.26 -10.44 0.59
N PHE A 378 6.07 -11.02 1.45
CA PHE A 378 5.80 -11.13 2.88
C PHE A 378 6.38 -9.90 3.56
N VAL A 379 5.55 -9.13 4.25
CA VAL A 379 5.93 -7.79 4.74
C VAL A 379 5.55 -7.62 6.20
N LYS A 380 6.38 -6.89 6.94
CA LYS A 380 6.00 -6.26 8.20
C LYS A 380 5.91 -4.76 7.96
N ALA A 381 4.69 -4.23 7.77
CA ALA A 381 4.51 -2.83 7.37
C ALA A 381 4.99 -1.80 8.41
N THR A 382 5.26 -2.21 9.65
CA THR A 382 5.85 -1.38 10.71
C THR A 382 7.38 -1.42 10.73
N ASP A 383 7.99 -2.29 9.93
CA ASP A 383 9.44 -2.41 9.80
C ASP A 383 9.93 -1.71 8.54
N THR A 384 10.83 -0.75 8.74
CA THR A 384 11.35 0.11 7.67
C THR A 384 12.09 -0.69 6.60
N ILE A 385 12.93 -1.63 7.03
CA ILE A 385 13.75 -2.45 6.12
C ILE A 385 12.84 -3.34 5.27
N SER A 386 11.88 -4.03 5.89
CA SER A 386 10.92 -4.88 5.19
C SER A 386 10.13 -4.14 4.10
N VAL A 387 9.71 -2.90 4.36
CA VAL A 387 8.97 -2.10 3.37
C VAL A 387 9.89 -1.56 2.28
N GLU A 388 11.11 -1.14 2.62
CA GLU A 388 12.10 -0.69 1.64
C GLU A 388 12.48 -1.80 0.65
N GLU A 389 12.79 -3.00 1.13
CA GLU A 389 13.08 -4.17 0.29
C GLU A 389 11.92 -4.49 -0.65
N MET A 390 10.69 -4.49 -0.13
CA MET A 390 9.49 -4.72 -0.94
C MET A 390 9.35 -3.68 -2.05
N ILE A 391 9.53 -2.40 -1.73
CA ILE A 391 9.42 -1.31 -2.70
C ILE A 391 10.50 -1.42 -3.78
N ASN A 392 11.74 -1.71 -3.39
CA ASN A 392 12.84 -1.90 -4.33
C ASN A 392 12.58 -3.06 -5.28
N SER A 393 12.00 -4.16 -4.77
CA SER A 393 11.59 -5.30 -5.59
C SER A 393 10.46 -4.94 -6.56
N VAL A 394 9.44 -4.22 -6.10
CA VAL A 394 8.31 -3.78 -6.94
C VAL A 394 8.80 -2.85 -8.06
N ILE A 395 9.63 -1.87 -7.73
CA ILE A 395 10.19 -0.92 -8.71
C ILE A 395 11.08 -1.64 -9.71
N SER A 396 11.96 -2.54 -9.27
CA SER A 396 12.81 -3.34 -10.17
C SER A 396 11.97 -4.17 -11.14
N GLY A 397 10.91 -4.82 -10.63
CA GLY A 397 10.00 -5.60 -11.46
C GLY A 397 9.23 -4.77 -12.49
N ILE A 398 8.97 -3.49 -12.20
CA ILE A 398 8.37 -2.54 -13.15
C ILE A 398 9.39 -2.12 -14.21
N ILE A 399 10.62 -1.79 -13.81
CA ILE A 399 11.69 -1.37 -14.73
C ILE A 399 12.00 -2.47 -15.75
N GLU A 400 12.17 -3.72 -15.31
CA GLU A 400 12.41 -4.87 -16.20
C GLU A 400 11.32 -5.03 -17.27
N THR A 401 10.08 -4.75 -16.87
CA THR A 401 8.93 -4.84 -17.77
C THR A 401 9.01 -3.75 -18.83
N GLN A 402 9.35 -2.51 -18.45
CA GLN A 402 9.50 -1.39 -19.37
C GLN A 402 10.67 -1.57 -20.35
N SER A 403 11.81 -2.10 -19.90
CA SER A 403 12.96 -2.38 -20.78
C SER A 403 12.66 -3.43 -21.86
N ASN A 404 11.83 -4.43 -21.54
CA ASN A 404 11.42 -5.46 -22.49
C ASN A 404 10.46 -4.94 -23.59
N PHE A 405 9.89 -3.75 -23.44
CA PHE A 405 9.07 -3.10 -24.47
C PHE A 405 9.87 -2.14 -25.38
N GLN A 406 11.14 -1.85 -25.05
CA GLN A 406 12.01 -0.95 -25.81
C GLN A 406 12.94 -1.66 -26.83
N ILE A 407 12.84 -2.99 -26.96
CA ILE A 407 13.52 -3.81 -27.98
C ILE A 407 12.49 -4.29 -29.01
#